data_AF-A0A926BM34-F1
#
_entry.id   AF-A0A926BM34-F1
#
_cell.length_a   1.000
_cell.length_b   1.000
_cell.length_c   1.000
_cell.angle_alpha   90.00
_cell.angle_beta   90.00
_cell.angle_gamma   90.00
#
_symmetry.space_group_name_H-M   'P 1'
#
loop_
_entity.id
_entity.type
_entity.pdbx_description
1 polymer ?
#
loop_
_entity_poly.entity_id
_entity_poly.type
_entity_poly.pdbx_seq_one_letter_code
_entity_poly.pdbx_strand_id
1 'polypeptide(L)'
;MSEKRLQNLPAFDREAFEKLAGDWKNAKGAPGSNRTVIEWTISTGARCFVYPASNRAAGKNLLATLGANDTDERYADWLEFDYVPEVVNAANNLELNPQVICTDLRPLQIQRARRRQLAANALTKVATGGSVSAK
;
A
#
# COMPACT_ATOMS: atom_id res chain seq x y z
N MET A 1 23.73 -2.89 10.15
CA MET A 1 23.62 -3.83 9.02
C MET A 1 22.71 -3.20 7.99
N SER A 2 23.20 -2.97 6.77
CA SER A 2 22.39 -2.41 5.68
C SER A 2 21.35 -3.45 5.29
N GLU A 3 20.09 -3.14 5.55
CA GLU A 3 18.94 -3.94 5.14
C GLU A 3 18.98 -4.04 3.61
N LYS A 4 19.06 -5.27 3.08
CA LYS A 4 19.05 -5.50 1.62
C LYS A 4 17.72 -4.98 1.08
N ARG A 5 17.75 -3.78 0.50
CA ARG A 5 16.63 -3.15 -0.20
C ARG A 5 16.11 -4.13 -1.24
N LEU A 6 14.79 -4.32 -1.29
CA LEU A 6 14.15 -5.15 -2.32
C LEU A 6 14.55 -4.62 -3.70
N GLN A 7 15.15 -5.48 -4.53
CA GLN A 7 15.54 -5.14 -5.90
C GLN A 7 14.40 -5.53 -6.85
N ASN A 8 14.18 -4.72 -7.89
CA ASN A 8 13.18 -4.97 -8.94
C ASN A 8 11.71 -4.99 -8.46
N LEU A 9 11.35 -4.07 -7.58
CA LEU A 9 9.94 -3.87 -7.20
C LEU A 9 9.13 -3.38 -8.41
N PRO A 10 7.92 -3.92 -8.66
CA PRO A 10 7.07 -3.45 -9.74
C PRO A 10 6.73 -1.96 -9.57
N ALA A 11 6.86 -1.19 -10.65
CA ALA A 11 6.39 0.20 -10.65
C ALA A 11 4.86 0.22 -10.79
N PHE A 12 4.23 1.22 -10.17
CA PHE A 12 2.82 1.48 -10.37
C PHE A 12 2.56 2.06 -11.77
N ASP A 13 1.80 1.33 -12.58
CA ASP A 13 1.35 1.80 -13.90
C ASP A 13 0.13 2.74 -13.75
N ARG A 14 0.43 4.03 -13.63
CA ARG A 14 -0.57 5.08 -13.44
C ARG A 14 -1.50 5.22 -14.64
N GLU A 15 -0.99 5.15 -15.87
CA GLU A 15 -1.81 5.31 -17.07
C GLU A 15 -2.84 4.18 -17.20
N ALA A 16 -2.41 2.93 -16.96
CA ALA A 16 -3.32 1.80 -16.95
C ALA A 16 -4.38 1.91 -15.84
N PHE A 17 -4.01 2.45 -14.67
CA PHE A 17 -4.95 2.71 -13.59
C PHE A 17 -5.96 3.80 -13.95
N GLU A 18 -5.51 4.92 -14.51
CA GLU A 18 -6.40 6.03 -14.90
C GLU A 18 -7.38 5.59 -16.00
N LYS A 19 -6.94 4.77 -16.95
CA LYS A 19 -7.82 4.16 -17.95
C LYS A 19 -8.85 3.20 -17.35
N LEU A 20 -8.46 2.45 -16.31
CA LEU A 20 -9.35 1.52 -15.60
C LEU A 20 -10.41 2.28 -14.78
N ALA A 21 -9.98 3.31 -14.04
CA ALA A 21 -10.76 3.95 -12.99
C ALA A 21 -11.41 5.28 -13.40
N GLY A 22 -11.05 5.84 -14.57
CA GLY A 22 -11.49 7.16 -15.03
C GLY A 22 -13.02 7.34 -15.10
N ASP A 23 -13.75 6.25 -15.35
CA ASP A 23 -15.21 6.26 -15.44
C ASP A 23 -15.92 5.87 -14.14
N TRP A 24 -15.19 5.46 -13.09
CA TRP A 24 -15.80 4.97 -11.86
C TRP A 24 -16.53 6.05 -11.08
N LYS A 25 -16.15 7.33 -11.22
CA LYS A 25 -16.88 8.45 -10.63
C LYS A 25 -18.33 8.56 -11.13
N ASN A 26 -18.59 8.04 -12.33
CA ASN A 26 -19.91 8.07 -12.98
C ASN A 26 -20.74 6.82 -12.70
N ALA A 27 -20.19 5.83 -11.99
CA ALA A 27 -20.90 4.60 -11.65
C ALA A 27 -22.02 4.90 -10.63
N LYS A 28 -23.24 5.14 -11.14
CA LYS A 28 -24.43 5.49 -10.34
C LYS A 28 -24.76 4.40 -9.30
N GLY A 29 -25.07 4.82 -8.06
CA GLY A 29 -25.55 3.86 -7.03
C GLY A 29 -25.97 4.42 -5.67
N ALA A 30 -25.38 5.50 -5.15
CA ALA A 30 -25.76 6.11 -3.85
C ALA A 30 -24.97 7.41 -3.61
N PRO A 31 -25.35 8.27 -2.64
CA PRO A 31 -24.47 9.33 -2.14
C PRO A 31 -23.13 8.72 -1.68
N GLY A 32 -22.01 9.18 -2.25
CA GLY A 32 -20.68 8.54 -2.09
C GLY A 32 -20.27 7.58 -3.22
N SER A 33 -20.91 7.67 -4.40
CA SER A 33 -20.67 6.81 -5.57
C SER A 33 -19.27 6.87 -6.17
N ASN A 34 -18.43 7.84 -5.81
CA ASN A 34 -17.03 7.91 -6.23
C ASN A 34 -16.08 7.10 -5.33
N ARG A 35 -16.61 6.32 -4.37
CA ARG A 35 -15.79 5.52 -3.47
C ARG A 35 -15.06 4.42 -4.24
N THR A 36 -13.74 4.44 -4.13
CA THR A 36 -12.85 3.43 -4.70
C THR A 36 -12.21 2.66 -3.57
N VAL A 37 -12.30 1.35 -3.57
CA VAL A 37 -11.68 0.51 -2.55
C VAL A 37 -10.33 0.04 -3.07
N ILE A 38 -9.30 0.19 -2.24
CA ILE A 38 -7.94 -0.26 -2.47
C ILE A 38 -7.63 -1.32 -1.41
N GLU A 39 -7.74 -2.59 -1.79
CA GLU A 39 -7.44 -3.72 -0.93
C GLU A 39 -6.02 -4.22 -1.16
N TRP A 40 -5.28 -4.48 -0.09
CA TRP A 40 -3.95 -5.06 -0.20
C TRP A 40 -3.72 -6.19 0.81
N THR A 41 -2.78 -7.07 0.47
CA THR A 41 -2.39 -8.24 1.28
C THR A 41 -1.03 -8.76 0.83
N ILE A 42 -0.34 -9.48 1.70
CA ILE A 42 0.80 -10.34 1.33
C ILE A 42 0.56 -11.83 1.58
N SER A 43 -0.61 -12.21 2.10
CA SER A 43 -0.91 -13.56 2.60
C SER A 43 -0.72 -14.69 1.59
N THR A 44 -1.02 -14.43 0.31
CA THR A 44 -0.92 -15.39 -0.79
C THR A 44 0.00 -14.85 -1.91
N GLY A 45 0.87 -13.91 -1.55
CA GLY A 45 1.53 -13.02 -2.50
C GLY A 45 1.14 -11.57 -2.27
N ALA A 46 2.05 -10.66 -2.60
CA ALA A 46 1.79 -9.22 -2.62
C ALA A 46 0.71 -8.89 -3.65
N ARG A 47 -0.43 -8.36 -3.19
CA ARG A 47 -1.57 -8.00 -4.03
C ARG A 47 -2.05 -6.60 -3.68
N CYS A 48 -2.50 -5.88 -4.71
CA CYS A 48 -3.19 -4.60 -4.59
C CYS A 48 -4.38 -4.63 -5.54
N PHE A 49 -5.57 -4.93 -5.00
CA PHE A 49 -6.81 -5.06 -5.73
C PHE A 49 -7.64 -3.78 -5.60
N VAL A 50 -7.90 -3.12 -6.72
CA VAL A 50 -8.64 -1.85 -6.77
C VAL A 50 -9.98 -2.04 -7.46
N TYR A 51 -11.04 -1.44 -6.91
CA TYR A 51 -12.39 -1.56 -7.48
C TYR A 51 -13.33 -0.44 -7.01
N PRO A 52 -14.38 -0.09 -7.79
CA PRO A 52 -15.40 0.84 -7.34
C PRO A 52 -16.29 0.15 -6.30
N ALA A 53 -16.63 0.85 -5.21
CA ALA A 53 -17.36 0.27 -4.09
C ALA A 53 -18.73 -0.35 -4.47
N SER A 54 -19.34 0.14 -5.54
CA SER A 54 -20.60 -0.36 -6.09
C SER A 54 -20.46 -1.65 -6.91
N ASN A 55 -19.27 -1.96 -7.42
CA ASN A 55 -19.04 -3.10 -8.31
C ASN A 55 -17.63 -3.69 -8.18
N ARG A 56 -17.46 -4.61 -7.22
CA ARG A 56 -16.19 -5.33 -7.02
C ARG A 56 -15.73 -6.12 -8.25
N ALA A 57 -16.65 -6.62 -9.08
CA ALA A 57 -16.32 -7.42 -10.26
C ALA A 57 -15.63 -6.61 -11.36
N ALA A 58 -15.77 -5.27 -11.36
CA ALA A 58 -15.01 -4.37 -12.24
C ALA A 58 -13.57 -4.15 -11.76
N GLY A 59 -13.18 -4.74 -10.63
CA GLY A 59 -11.89 -4.56 -10.01
C GLY A 59 -10.73 -5.25 -10.73
N LYS A 60 -9.52 -4.79 -10.46
CA LYS A 60 -8.29 -5.35 -11.01
C LYS A 60 -7.21 -5.49 -9.96
N ASN A 61 -6.46 -6.58 -10.01
CA ASN A 61 -5.23 -6.72 -9.23
C ASN A 61 -4.10 -6.04 -10.00
N LEU A 62 -3.56 -4.96 -9.44
CA LEU A 62 -2.46 -4.18 -10.03
C LEU A 62 -1.13 -4.93 -9.98
N LEU A 63 -1.03 -5.96 -9.13
CA LEU A 63 0.16 -6.79 -8.95
C LEU A 63 -0.13 -8.25 -9.34
N ALA A 64 -0.93 -8.47 -10.39
CA ALA A 64 -1.34 -9.80 -10.82
C ALA A 64 -0.17 -10.73 -11.21
N THR A 65 1.01 -10.18 -11.46
CA THR A 65 2.22 -10.90 -11.85
C THR A 65 3.08 -11.40 -10.68
N LEU A 66 2.80 -10.96 -9.45
CA LEU A 66 3.55 -11.42 -8.27
C LEU A 66 2.91 -12.68 -7.68
N GLY A 67 3.64 -13.79 -7.70
CA GLY A 67 3.24 -15.03 -7.04
C GLY A 67 3.64 -15.07 -5.57
N ALA A 68 3.04 -15.98 -4.79
CA ALA A 68 3.36 -16.17 -3.37
C ALA A 68 4.86 -16.43 -3.12
N ASN A 69 5.51 -17.15 -4.05
CA ASN A 69 6.92 -17.54 -3.95
C ASN A 69 7.89 -16.39 -4.24
N ASP A 70 7.41 -15.29 -4.84
CA ASP A 70 8.23 -14.15 -5.26
C ASP A 70 8.21 -13.01 -4.21
N THR A 71 7.47 -13.20 -3.13
CA THR A 71 7.18 -12.16 -2.14
C THR A 71 7.47 -12.63 -0.73
N ASP A 72 7.94 -11.73 0.12
CA ASP A 72 8.21 -11.98 1.53
C ASP A 72 7.65 -10.85 2.42
N GLU A 73 7.93 -10.90 3.72
CA GLU A 73 7.41 -9.89 4.64
C GLU A 73 7.84 -8.45 4.33
N ARG A 74 8.96 -8.22 3.64
CA ARG A 74 9.43 -6.87 3.29
C ARG A 74 8.52 -6.22 2.24
N TYR A 75 7.83 -7.03 1.42
CA TYR A 75 6.81 -6.53 0.51
C TYR A 75 5.62 -5.94 1.25
N ALA A 76 5.35 -6.32 2.50
CA ALA A 76 4.27 -5.70 3.26
C ALA A 76 4.56 -4.22 3.54
N ASP A 77 5.80 -3.90 3.93
CA ASP A 77 6.18 -2.52 4.21
C ASP A 77 6.21 -1.69 2.91
N TRP A 78 6.77 -2.24 1.83
CA TRP A 78 6.72 -1.60 0.51
C TRP A 78 5.28 -1.37 0.03
N LEU A 79 4.39 -2.36 0.15
CA LEU A 79 2.98 -2.20 -0.21
C LEU A 79 2.33 -1.09 0.63
N GLU A 80 2.51 -1.12 1.94
CA GLU A 80 1.81 -0.22 2.86
C GLU A 80 2.29 1.23 2.75
N PHE A 81 3.59 1.47 2.55
CA PHE A 81 4.18 2.82 2.61
C PHE A 81 4.61 3.41 1.28
N ASP A 82 4.88 2.59 0.27
CA ASP A 82 5.33 3.08 -1.02
C ASP A 82 4.21 2.89 -2.07
N TYR A 83 3.81 1.65 -2.32
CA TYR A 83 2.93 1.33 -3.45
C TYR A 83 1.47 1.77 -3.25
N VAL A 84 0.84 1.42 -2.12
CA VAL A 84 -0.57 1.78 -1.85
C VAL A 84 -0.75 3.31 -1.79
N PRO A 85 0.14 4.10 -1.17
CA PRO A 85 0.06 5.55 -1.23
C PRO A 85 0.12 6.13 -2.65
N GLU A 86 0.92 5.57 -3.55
CA GLU A 86 0.92 5.99 -4.97
C GLU A 86 -0.44 5.74 -5.65
N VAL A 87 -1.05 4.58 -5.40
CA VAL A 87 -2.39 4.26 -5.92
C VAL A 87 -3.45 5.19 -5.33
N VAL A 88 -3.37 5.50 -4.03
CA VAL A 88 -4.27 6.46 -3.36
C VAL A 88 -4.13 7.85 -3.99
N ASN A 89 -2.90 8.30 -4.25
CA ASN A 89 -2.64 9.59 -4.88
C ASN A 89 -3.23 9.65 -6.30
N ALA A 90 -3.09 8.59 -7.09
CA ALA A 90 -3.71 8.51 -8.41
C ALA A 90 -5.25 8.51 -8.33
N ALA A 91 -5.84 7.79 -7.38
CA ALA A 91 -7.29 7.81 -7.16
C ALA A 91 -7.79 9.22 -6.79
N ASN A 92 -7.09 9.91 -5.88
CA ASN A 92 -7.42 11.30 -5.51
C ASN A 92 -7.34 12.26 -6.70
N ASN A 93 -6.33 12.10 -7.58
CA ASN A 93 -6.19 12.91 -8.80
C ASN A 93 -7.34 12.70 -9.79
N LEU A 94 -8.04 11.57 -9.73
CA LEU A 94 -9.26 11.27 -10.49
C LEU A 94 -10.54 11.73 -9.78
N GLU A 95 -10.43 12.47 -8.67
CA GLU A 95 -11.55 12.92 -7.82
C GLU A 95 -12.36 11.74 -7.23
N LEU A 96 -11.72 10.59 -7.07
CA LEU A 96 -12.30 9.43 -6.39
C LEU A 96 -12.13 9.57 -4.87
N ASN A 97 -12.90 8.80 -4.11
CA ASN A 97 -12.80 8.72 -2.66
C ASN A 97 -12.17 7.38 -2.24
N PRO A 98 -10.84 7.29 -2.10
CA PRO A 98 -10.16 6.04 -1.82
C PRO A 98 -10.39 5.56 -0.38
N GLN A 99 -10.77 4.29 -0.23
CA GLN A 99 -10.82 3.56 1.02
C GLN A 99 -9.76 2.46 0.99
N VAL A 100 -8.76 2.57 1.85
CA VAL A 100 -7.67 1.57 1.95
C VAL A 100 -8.04 0.49 2.96
N ILE A 101 -7.87 -0.78 2.58
CA ILE A 101 -8.16 -1.95 3.43
C ILE A 101 -6.98 -2.93 3.36
N CYS A 102 -6.39 -3.25 4.51
CA CYS A 102 -5.47 -4.38 4.64
C CYS A 102 -6.28 -5.64 4.98
N THR A 103 -6.16 -6.68 4.15
CA THR A 103 -6.90 -7.95 4.33
C THR A 103 -6.06 -9.04 5.02
N ASP A 104 -4.82 -8.74 5.42
CA ASP A 104 -4.01 -9.64 6.23
C ASP A 104 -4.62 -9.88 7.61
N LEU A 105 -4.24 -10.98 8.28
CA LEU A 105 -4.68 -11.26 9.64
C LEU A 105 -4.30 -10.13 10.61
N ARG A 106 -5.25 -9.69 11.45
CA ARG A 106 -5.04 -8.58 12.40
C ARG A 106 -3.82 -8.75 13.32
N PRO A 107 -3.49 -9.95 13.83
CA PRO A 107 -2.24 -10.16 14.57
C PRO A 107 -0.97 -9.79 13.78
N LEU A 108 -0.92 -10.10 12.48
CA LEU A 108 0.23 -9.75 11.62
C LEU A 108 0.34 -8.24 11.45
N GLN A 109 -0.79 -7.56 11.26
CA GLN A 109 -0.84 -6.09 11.17
C GLN A 109 -0.29 -5.44 12.46
N ILE A 110 -0.69 -5.95 13.62
CA ILE A 110 -0.21 -5.47 14.93
C ILE A 110 1.29 -5.71 15.10
N GLN A 111 1.80 -6.89 14.72
CA GLN A 111 3.22 -7.20 14.79
C GLN A 111 4.04 -6.24 13.93
N ARG A 112 3.59 -5.93 12.71
CA ARG A 112 4.26 -4.96 11.82
C ARG A 112 4.25 -3.55 12.40
N ALA A 113 3.10 -3.09 12.90
CA ALA A 113 3.00 -1.79 13.56
C ALA A 113 3.97 -1.68 14.76
N ARG A 114 4.08 -2.75 15.56
CA ARG A 114 5.01 -2.81 16.69
C ARG A 114 6.47 -2.78 16.25
N ARG A 115 6.86 -3.55 15.22
CA ARG A 115 8.23 -3.53 14.67
C ARG A 115 8.62 -2.11 14.23
N ARG A 116 7.73 -1.40 13.56
CA ARG A 116 7.94 -0.01 13.14
C ARG A 116 8.08 0.96 14.30
N GLN A 117 7.22 0.85 15.31
CA GLN A 117 7.32 1.71 16.49
C GLN A 117 8.67 1.54 17.20
N LEU A 118 9.18 0.30 17.26
CA LEU A 118 10.51 0.02 17.80
C LEU A 118 11.63 0.62 16.93
N ALA A 119 11.53 0.52 15.59
CA ALA A 119 12.49 1.10 14.66
C ALA A 119 12.52 2.64 14.73
N ALA A 120 11.36 3.29 14.77
CA ALA A 120 11.23 4.74 14.90
C ALA A 120 11.82 5.25 16.23
N ASN A 121 11.59 4.52 17.32
CA ASN A 121 12.16 4.81 18.64
C ASN A 121 13.69 4.62 18.68
N ALA A 122 14.23 3.69 17.90
CA ALA A 122 15.67 3.48 17.80
C ALA A 122 16.35 4.64 17.04
N LEU A 123 15.75 5.12 15.94
CA LEU A 123 16.26 6.23 15.14
C LEU A 123 16.27 7.56 15.92
N THR A 124 15.23 7.83 16.71
CA THR A 124 15.15 9.04 17.56
C THR A 124 16.19 9.04 18.69
N LYS A 125 16.52 7.88 19.27
CA LYS A 125 17.62 7.77 20.25
C LYS A 125 18.99 8.04 19.65
N VAL A 126 19.24 7.62 18.41
CA VAL A 126 20.50 7.93 17.71
C VAL A 126 20.59 9.43 17.38
N ALA A 127 19.48 10.05 16.98
CA ALA A 127 19.43 11.48 16.69
C ALA A 127 19.64 12.39 17.94
N THR A 128 19.40 11.87 19.14
CA THR A 128 19.51 12.63 20.42
C THR A 128 20.78 12.32 21.22
N GLY A 129 21.53 11.27 20.88
CA GLY A 129 22.76 10.86 21.60
C GLY A 129 24.09 11.38 21.03
N GLY A 130 24.06 12.18 19.97
CA GLY A 130 25.25 12.65 19.24
C GLY A 130 25.80 14.00 19.70
N SER A 131 26.02 14.22 20.99
CA SER A 131 26.81 15.37 21.48
C SER A 131 27.45 15.09 22.84
N VAL A 132 28.20 14.00 22.96
CA VAL A 132 29.19 13.92 24.06
C VAL A 132 30.48 14.53 23.53
N SER A 133 30.63 15.83 23.74
CA SER A 133 31.86 16.59 23.48
C SER A 133 33.00 15.95 24.28
N ALA A 134 33.98 15.43 23.55
CA ALA A 134 35.25 15.00 24.13
C ALA A 134 36.19 16.20 24.24
N LYS A 135 36.79 16.32 25.43
CA LYS A 135 37.82 17.26 25.89
C LYS A 135 37.33 18.57 26.51
#